data_AF-A0A9W6JK97-F1
#
_entry.id   AF-A0A9W6JK97-F1
#
_cell.length_a   1.000
_cell.length_b   1.000
_cell.length_c   1.000
_cell.angle_alpha   90.00
_cell.angle_beta   90.00
_cell.angle_gamma   90.00
#
_symmetry.space_group_name_H-M   'P 1'
#
loop_
_entity.id
_entity.type
_entity.pdbx_description
1 polymer ?
#
loop_
_entity_poly.entity_id
_entity_poly.type
_entity_poly.pdbx_seq_one_letter_code
_entity_poly.pdbx_strand_id
1 'polypeptide(L)'
;MLPHTELTLIESPGKAAMLEQTAADLLIRLAAVYALLGLFVALTVIVALTAVRLIAVPKLLRTALYGVYALAGVGLVVGWLAGALQPPDTAATQVAAAAESAKAFQARNSAIVASDSGQIPVGQVGTVYIQVPDMDARFAAENLWRTLRAAGFQSPGIEVISGRSPAEPEVRYFNDADKPLAEQVAALAAQHGLKGSVVKTIANYTAPPGQMEFWYPR
;
A
#
# COMPACT_ATOMS: atom_id res chain seq x y z
N MET A 1 -8.88 44.63 1.79
CA MET A 1 -8.93 43.76 2.98
C MET A 1 -9.86 42.61 2.65
N LEU A 2 -9.31 41.44 2.32
CA LEU A 2 -10.10 40.23 2.08
C LEU A 2 -10.17 39.45 3.40
N PRO A 3 -11.33 38.88 3.75
CA PRO A 3 -11.48 38.10 4.96
C PRO A 3 -10.63 36.82 4.85
N HIS A 4 -9.79 36.58 5.85
CA HIS A 4 -9.08 35.32 6.02
C HIS A 4 -10.11 34.23 6.34
N THR A 5 -10.37 33.35 5.37
CA THR A 5 -11.15 32.13 5.60
C THR A 5 -10.28 31.16 6.42
N GLU A 6 -10.55 31.06 7.72
CA GLU A 6 -10.00 29.97 8.55
C GLU A 6 -10.58 28.64 8.06
N LEU A 7 -9.76 27.86 7.35
CA LEU A 7 -10.02 26.45 7.08
C LEU A 7 -9.95 25.70 8.40
N THR A 8 -11.11 25.50 9.04
CA THR A 8 -11.25 24.65 10.21
C THR A 8 -10.96 23.22 9.76
N LEU A 9 -9.84 22.67 10.23
CA LEU A 9 -9.43 21.31 9.95
C LEU A 9 -10.43 20.37 10.64
N ILE A 10 -11.39 19.82 9.90
CA ILE A 10 -12.32 18.83 10.42
C ILE A 10 -11.52 17.53 10.59
N GLU A 11 -10.93 17.32 11.77
CA GLU A 11 -10.37 16.04 12.14
C GLU A 11 -11.49 14.99 12.11
N SER A 12 -11.36 14.01 11.21
CA SER A 12 -12.36 12.96 11.07
C SER A 12 -12.37 12.09 12.32
N PRO A 13 -13.47 12.05 13.11
CA PRO A 13 -13.54 11.29 14.36
C PRO A 13 -13.36 9.77 14.16
N GLY A 14 -13.48 9.27 12.92
CA GLY A 14 -13.29 7.86 12.61
C GLY A 14 -11.85 7.35 12.70
N LYS A 15 -10.85 8.22 12.55
CA LYS A 15 -9.43 7.77 12.57
C LYS A 15 -8.97 7.34 13.95
N ALA A 16 -9.37 8.07 15.00
CA ALA A 16 -8.99 7.74 16.37
C ALA A 16 -9.58 6.40 16.83
N ALA A 17 -10.88 6.19 16.57
CA ALA A 17 -11.56 4.94 16.92
C ALA A 17 -10.98 3.72 16.19
N MET A 18 -10.60 3.86 14.90
CA MET A 18 -9.98 2.78 14.15
C MET A 18 -8.61 2.38 14.72
N LEU A 19 -7.79 3.36 15.12
CA LEU A 19 -6.46 3.12 15.71
C LEU A 19 -6.56 2.39 17.06
N GLU A 20 -7.50 2.79 17.91
CA GLU A 20 -7.73 2.13 19.21
C GLU A 20 -8.15 0.67 19.04
N GLN A 21 -9.03 0.38 18.08
CA GLN A 21 -9.47 -0.99 17.82
C GLN A 21 -8.32 -1.88 17.34
N THR A 22 -7.42 -1.37 16.50
CA THR A 22 -6.22 -2.11 16.09
C THR A 22 -5.24 -2.35 17.24
N ALA A 23 -5.08 -1.40 18.16
CA ALA A 23 -4.18 -1.57 19.31
C ALA A 23 -4.69 -2.64 20.29
N ALA A 24 -6.01 -2.66 20.56
CA ALA A 24 -6.63 -3.66 21.42
C ALA A 24 -6.51 -5.09 20.85
N ASP A 25 -6.77 -5.27 19.55
CA ASP A 25 -6.64 -6.57 18.88
C ASP A 25 -5.17 -7.06 18.93
N LEU A 26 -4.21 -6.17 18.71
CA LEU A 26 -2.78 -6.49 18.82
C LEU A 26 -2.41 -6.96 20.23
N LEU A 27 -2.88 -6.27 21.28
CA LEU A 27 -2.60 -6.62 22.67
C LEU A 27 -3.18 -7.99 23.05
N ILE A 28 -4.42 -8.28 22.61
CA ILE A 28 -5.07 -9.57 22.87
C ILE A 28 -4.29 -10.71 22.21
N ARG A 29 -3.89 -10.54 20.94
CA ARG A 29 -3.09 -11.54 20.22
C ARG A 29 -1.74 -11.76 20.89
N LEU A 30 -1.08 -10.68 21.30
CA LEU A 30 0.21 -10.76 21.99
C LEU A 30 0.09 -11.51 23.33
N ALA A 31 -0.94 -11.19 24.13
CA ALA A 31 -1.20 -11.88 25.39
C ALA A 31 -1.48 -13.38 25.17
N ALA A 32 -2.23 -13.75 24.14
CA ALA A 32 -2.50 -15.14 23.80
C ALA A 32 -1.22 -15.90 23.41
N VAL A 33 -0.33 -15.28 22.62
CA VAL A 33 0.97 -15.86 22.25
C VAL A 33 1.83 -16.13 23.49
N TYR A 34 1.94 -15.16 24.41
CA TYR A 34 2.71 -15.35 25.64
C TYR A 34 2.12 -16.42 26.57
N ALA A 35 0.79 -16.50 26.66
CA ALA A 35 0.12 -17.54 27.44
C ALA A 35 0.42 -18.95 26.89
N LEU A 36 0.37 -19.13 25.56
CA LEU A 36 0.71 -20.39 24.90
C LEU A 36 2.19 -20.76 25.09
N LEU A 37 3.09 -19.78 25.01
CA LEU A 37 4.52 -19.98 25.25
C LEU A 37 4.76 -20.44 26.70
N GLY A 38 4.13 -19.79 27.68
CA GLY A 38 4.22 -20.17 29.10
C GLY A 38 3.71 -21.59 29.36
N LEU A 39 2.59 -21.97 28.74
CA LEU A 39 2.05 -23.33 28.82
C LEU A 39 3.03 -24.36 28.25
N PHE A 40 3.68 -24.06 27.12
CA PHE A 40 4.68 -24.95 26.53
C PHE A 40 5.92 -25.12 27.41
N VAL A 41 6.39 -24.06 28.05
CA VAL A 41 7.52 -24.13 29.01
C VAL A 41 7.15 -25.02 30.20
N ALA A 42 5.95 -24.83 30.77
CA ALA A 42 5.48 -25.68 31.86
C ALA A 42 5.40 -27.16 31.44
N LEU A 43 4.87 -27.43 30.25
CA LEU A 43 4.77 -28.77 29.68
C LEU A 43 6.17 -29.40 29.49
N THR A 44 7.14 -28.63 29.01
CA THR A 44 8.55 -29.05 28.86
C THR A 44 9.13 -29.51 30.19
N VAL A 45 8.91 -28.77 31.27
CA VAL A 45 9.39 -29.12 32.61
C VAL A 45 8.75 -30.42 33.11
N ILE A 46 7.43 -30.58 32.96
CA ILE A 46 6.72 -31.80 33.36
C ILE A 46 7.25 -33.03 32.60
N VAL A 47 7.47 -32.89 31.29
CA VAL A 47 8.05 -33.93 30.44
C VAL A 47 9.46 -34.30 30.90
N ALA A 48 10.31 -33.32 31.18
CA ALA A 48 11.67 -33.53 31.67
C ALA A 48 11.70 -34.26 33.01
N LEU A 49 10.90 -33.80 34.00
CA LEU A 49 10.77 -34.43 35.31
C LEU A 49 10.25 -35.88 35.23
N THR A 50 9.31 -36.13 34.32
CA THR A 50 8.78 -37.47 34.06
C THR A 50 9.85 -38.38 33.42
N ALA A 51 10.67 -37.85 32.51
CA ALA A 51 11.73 -38.58 31.83
C ALA A 51 12.83 -39.04 32.81
N VAL A 52 13.22 -38.18 33.75
CA VAL A 52 14.19 -38.52 34.82
C VAL A 52 13.57 -39.28 36.00
N ARG A 53 12.28 -39.67 35.89
CA ARG A 53 11.52 -40.42 36.91
C ARG A 53 11.41 -39.70 38.26
N LEU A 54 11.49 -38.37 38.30
CA LEU A 54 11.20 -37.59 39.50
C LEU A 54 9.69 -37.55 39.79
N ILE A 55 8.85 -37.75 38.76
CA ILE A 55 7.39 -37.84 38.88
C ILE A 55 6.91 -39.19 38.34
N ALA A 56 6.13 -39.90 39.15
CA ALA A 56 5.51 -41.16 38.75
C ALA A 56 4.23 -40.91 37.94
N VAL A 57 4.32 -41.10 36.62
CA VAL A 57 3.17 -40.98 35.71
C VAL A 57 2.78 -42.36 35.16
N PRO A 58 1.49 -42.76 35.23
CA PRO A 58 0.99 -43.97 34.60
C PRO A 58 1.36 -44.06 33.11
N LYS A 59 1.62 -45.27 32.60
CA LYS A 59 2.09 -45.46 31.21
C LYS A 59 1.18 -44.78 30.18
N LEU A 60 -0.15 -44.90 30.35
CA LEU A 60 -1.13 -44.31 29.44
C LEU A 60 -1.06 -42.77 29.41
N LEU A 61 -1.00 -42.13 30.58
CA LEU A 61 -0.85 -40.67 30.71
C LEU A 61 0.49 -40.17 30.18
N ARG A 62 1.55 -40.97 30.33
CA ARG A 62 2.88 -40.63 29.81
C ARG A 62 2.90 -40.58 28.28
N THR A 63 2.28 -41.55 27.62
CA THR A 63 2.16 -41.55 26.15
C THR A 63 1.36 -40.34 25.67
N ALA A 64 0.24 -40.03 26.32
CA ALA A 64 -0.57 -38.85 25.99
C ALA A 64 0.23 -37.55 26.18
N LEU A 65 0.96 -37.43 27.30
CA LEU A 65 1.80 -36.27 27.60
C LEU A 65 2.86 -36.03 26.52
N TYR A 66 3.57 -37.07 26.07
CA TYR A 66 4.55 -36.94 25.00
C TYR A 66 3.91 -36.59 23.65
N GLY A 67 2.72 -37.13 23.35
CA GLY A 67 1.97 -36.77 22.15
C GLY A 67 1.58 -35.29 22.11
N VAL A 68 1.03 -34.77 23.21
CA VAL A 68 0.68 -33.34 23.34
C VAL A 68 1.92 -32.47 23.24
N TYR A 69 3.02 -32.87 23.87
CA TYR A 69 4.29 -32.13 23.81
C TYR A 69 4.85 -32.05 22.39
N ALA A 70 4.84 -33.16 21.65
CA ALA A 70 5.30 -33.18 20.26
C ALA A 70 4.44 -32.28 19.37
N LEU A 71 3.10 -32.33 19.51
CA LEU A 71 2.19 -31.46 18.75
C LEU A 71 2.41 -29.98 19.08
N ALA A 72 2.61 -29.64 20.35
CA ALA A 72 2.89 -28.27 20.76
C ALA A 72 4.23 -27.77 20.19
N GLY A 73 5.26 -28.63 20.17
CA GLY A 73 6.55 -28.34 19.53
C GLY A 73 6.42 -28.06 18.03
N VAL A 74 5.65 -28.89 17.30
CA VAL A 74 5.35 -28.65 15.87
C VAL A 74 4.62 -27.33 15.69
N GLY A 75 3.62 -27.03 16.53
CA GLY A 75 2.87 -25.77 16.47
C GLY A 75 3.77 -24.54 16.63
N LEU A 76 4.73 -24.58 17.57
CA LEU A 76 5.71 -23.49 17.75
C LEU A 76 6.63 -23.34 16.55
N VAL A 77 7.14 -24.43 15.98
CA VAL A 77 8.01 -24.37 14.79
C VAL A 77 7.25 -23.79 13.60
N VAL A 78 6.02 -24.23 13.36
CA VAL A 78 5.17 -23.71 12.28
C VAL A 78 4.87 -22.22 12.51
N GLY A 79 4.50 -21.83 13.74
CA GLY A 79 4.24 -20.43 14.08
C GLY A 79 5.47 -19.53 13.92
N TRP A 80 6.66 -20.04 14.24
CA TRP A 80 7.92 -19.33 14.02
C TRP A 80 8.24 -19.17 12.53
N LEU A 81 8.12 -20.24 11.74
CA LEU A 81 8.34 -20.19 10.28
C LEU A 81 7.35 -19.29 9.56
N ALA A 82 6.10 -19.22 10.04
CA ALA A 82 5.06 -18.33 9.52
C ALA A 82 5.25 -16.86 9.96
N GLY A 83 6.26 -16.56 10.79
CA GLY A 83 6.52 -15.21 11.31
C GLY A 83 5.63 -14.79 12.48
N ALA A 84 4.71 -15.64 12.93
CA ALA A 84 3.79 -15.33 14.03
C ALA A 84 4.46 -15.28 15.42
N LEU A 85 5.66 -15.86 15.55
CA LEU A 85 6.46 -15.88 16.79
C LEU A 85 7.79 -15.12 16.65
N GLN A 86 7.91 -14.19 15.70
CA GLN A 86 9.09 -13.35 15.60
C GLN A 86 9.25 -12.48 16.87
N PRO A 87 10.49 -12.25 17.35
CA PRO A 87 10.73 -11.42 18.52
C PRO A 87 10.15 -10.01 18.31
N PRO A 88 9.53 -9.40 19.33
CA PRO A 88 8.91 -8.08 19.22
C PRO A 88 9.89 -7.00 18.71
N ASP A 89 11.17 -7.16 18.96
CA ASP A 89 12.26 -6.28 18.54
C ASP A 89 12.34 -6.17 17.00
N THR A 90 12.10 -7.29 16.31
CA THR A 90 12.10 -7.33 14.84
C THR A 90 10.86 -6.67 14.26
N ALA A 91 9.70 -6.85 14.90
CA ALA A 91 8.47 -6.15 14.52
C ALA A 91 8.58 -4.65 14.77
N ALA A 92 9.16 -4.23 15.91
CA ALA A 92 9.41 -2.84 16.22
C ALA A 92 10.37 -2.18 15.21
N THR A 93 11.40 -2.92 14.77
CA THR A 93 12.33 -2.44 13.75
C THR A 93 11.65 -2.29 12.39
N GLN A 94 10.78 -3.22 12.00
CA GLN A 94 10.00 -3.11 10.76
C GLN A 94 9.02 -1.94 10.80
N VAL A 95 8.33 -1.72 11.92
CA VAL A 95 7.43 -0.58 12.11
C VAL A 95 8.21 0.74 12.08
N ALA A 96 9.37 0.80 12.73
CA ALA A 96 10.24 1.97 12.70
C ALA A 96 10.74 2.27 11.27
N ALA A 97 11.18 1.25 10.54
CA ALA A 97 11.63 1.38 9.15
C ALA A 97 10.49 1.81 8.21
N ALA A 98 9.27 1.31 8.42
CA ALA A 98 8.09 1.73 7.68
C ALA A 98 7.74 3.19 7.97
N ALA A 99 7.79 3.60 9.25
CA ALA A 99 7.56 4.98 9.65
C ALA A 99 8.61 5.94 9.07
N GLU A 100 9.89 5.53 9.05
CA GLU A 100 10.98 6.29 8.42
C GLU A 100 10.79 6.41 6.91
N SER A 101 10.40 5.33 6.23
CA SER A 101 10.09 5.33 4.80
C SER A 101 8.92 6.27 4.48
N ALA A 102 7.87 6.27 5.30
CA ALA A 102 6.72 7.17 5.15
C ALA A 102 7.13 8.64 5.32
N LYS A 103 7.97 8.96 6.32
CA LYS A 103 8.53 10.30 6.52
C LYS A 103 9.39 10.74 5.34
N ALA A 104 10.25 9.85 4.84
CA ALA A 104 11.11 10.13 3.69
C ALA A 104 10.30 10.39 2.42
N PHE A 105 9.22 9.62 2.20
CA PHE A 105 8.30 9.84 1.09
C PHE A 105 7.59 11.20 1.20
N GLN A 106 7.07 11.53 2.38
CA GLN A 106 6.41 12.82 2.62
C GLN A 106 7.38 13.99 2.42
N ALA A 107 8.62 13.89 2.92
CA ALA A 107 9.65 14.90 2.71
C ALA A 107 9.99 15.11 1.22
N ARG A 108 10.11 14.02 0.44
CA ARG A 108 10.32 14.10 -1.02
C ARG A 108 9.14 14.77 -1.72
N ASN A 109 7.90 14.41 -1.37
CA ASN A 109 6.73 15.04 -1.96
C ASN A 109 6.64 16.52 -1.62
N SER A 110 6.91 16.91 -0.38
CA SER A 110 6.95 18.33 0.02
C SER A 110 8.04 19.11 -0.72
N ALA A 111 9.21 18.50 -0.94
CA ALA A 111 10.30 19.12 -1.70
C ALA A 111 9.91 19.33 -3.18
N ILE A 112 9.25 18.35 -3.80
CA ILE A 112 8.73 18.49 -5.17
C ILE A 112 7.73 19.64 -5.25
N VAL A 113 6.78 19.72 -4.31
CA VAL A 113 5.77 20.80 -4.28
C VAL A 113 6.42 22.17 -4.04
N ALA A 114 7.44 22.26 -3.18
CA ALA A 114 8.15 23.52 -2.92
C ALA A 114 8.97 23.98 -4.14
N SER A 115 9.62 23.07 -4.86
CA SER A 115 10.37 23.39 -6.08
C SER A 115 9.48 23.74 -7.28
N ASP A 116 8.21 23.34 -7.27
CA ASP A 116 7.21 23.67 -8.31
C ASP A 116 6.63 25.11 -8.18
N SER A 117 7.03 25.86 -7.13
CA SER A 117 6.61 27.26 -6.93
C SER A 117 7.51 28.29 -7.63
N GLY A 118 8.62 27.84 -8.23
CA GLY A 118 9.38 28.64 -9.18
C GLY A 118 8.62 28.66 -10.50
N GLN A 119 7.90 29.76 -10.76
CA GLN A 119 7.16 30.04 -11.99
C GLN A 119 7.98 29.60 -13.22
N ILE A 120 7.69 28.43 -13.77
CA ILE A 120 8.02 28.14 -15.16
C ILE A 120 6.91 28.84 -15.97
N PRO A 121 7.21 29.88 -16.75
CA PRO A 121 6.22 30.49 -17.61
C PRO A 121 5.97 29.55 -18.78
N VAL A 122 5.04 28.61 -18.62
CA VAL A 122 4.61 27.68 -19.67
C VAL A 122 3.09 27.79 -19.73
N GLY A 123 2.56 28.23 -20.87
CA GLY A 123 1.14 28.07 -21.15
C GLY A 123 0.78 26.61 -20.91
N GLN A 124 -0.24 26.35 -20.08
CA GLN A 124 -0.71 25.00 -19.81
C GLN A 124 -0.80 24.21 -21.11
N VAL A 125 -0.02 23.14 -21.19
CA VAL A 125 0.05 22.27 -22.37
C VAL A 125 -1.28 21.53 -22.53
N GLY A 126 -1.86 21.09 -21.41
CA GLY A 126 -3.18 20.45 -21.33
C GLY A 126 -3.42 19.81 -19.96
N THR A 127 -4.55 19.13 -19.80
CA THR A 127 -4.93 18.38 -18.60
C THR A 127 -5.06 16.90 -18.93
N VAL A 128 -4.37 16.02 -18.19
CA VAL A 128 -4.36 14.57 -18.39
C VAL A 128 -4.87 13.86 -17.14
N TYR A 129 -6.00 13.18 -17.26
CA TYR A 129 -6.56 12.33 -16.21
C TYR A 129 -6.05 10.90 -16.36
N ILE A 130 -5.54 10.29 -15.28
CA ILE A 130 -4.99 8.93 -15.34
C ILE A 130 -5.98 7.96 -14.72
N GLN A 131 -6.35 6.93 -15.48
CA GLN A 131 -7.30 5.89 -15.12
C GLN A 131 -6.59 4.53 -15.02
N VAL A 132 -6.77 3.82 -13.90
CA VAL A 132 -6.13 2.51 -13.64
C VAL A 132 -7.15 1.42 -13.27
N PRO A 133 -6.91 0.14 -13.59
CA PRO A 133 -7.85 -0.95 -13.28
C PRO A 133 -8.00 -1.23 -11.78
N ASP A 134 -6.92 -1.09 -11.02
CA ASP A 134 -6.82 -1.50 -9.63
C ASP A 134 -5.76 -0.71 -8.85
N MET A 135 -5.59 -1.08 -7.58
CA MET A 135 -4.62 -0.45 -6.68
C MET A 135 -3.16 -0.79 -7.00
N ASP A 136 -2.88 -1.93 -7.64
CA ASP A 136 -1.51 -2.32 -7.98
C ASP A 136 -1.01 -1.47 -9.16
N ALA A 137 -1.86 -1.30 -10.19
CA ALA A 137 -1.60 -0.41 -11.31
C ALA A 137 -1.48 1.07 -10.89
N ARG A 138 -2.14 1.48 -9.79
CA ARG A 138 -2.00 2.83 -9.23
C ARG A 138 -0.55 3.15 -8.86
N PHE A 139 0.18 2.20 -8.26
CA PHE A 139 1.58 2.42 -7.89
C PHE A 139 2.47 2.59 -9.12
N ALA A 140 2.22 1.84 -10.19
CA ALA A 140 2.92 2.04 -11.47
C ALA A 140 2.60 3.42 -12.08
N ALA A 141 1.35 3.86 -11.96
CA ALA A 141 0.86 5.13 -12.48
C ALA A 141 1.43 6.37 -11.80
N GLU A 142 1.93 6.27 -10.56
CA GLU A 142 2.57 7.40 -9.87
C GLU A 142 3.77 7.97 -10.61
N ASN A 143 4.55 7.11 -11.29
CA ASN A 143 5.72 7.56 -12.05
C ASN A 143 5.28 8.36 -13.29
N LEU A 144 4.29 7.86 -14.02
CA LEU A 144 3.74 8.58 -15.17
C LEU A 144 3.12 9.92 -14.76
N TRP A 145 2.38 9.94 -13.63
CA TRP A 145 1.80 11.15 -13.08
C TRP A 145 2.86 12.24 -12.81
N ARG A 146 3.99 11.86 -12.18
CA ARG A 146 5.12 12.79 -11.94
C ARG A 146 5.73 13.28 -13.25
N THR A 147 5.94 12.39 -14.23
CA THR A 147 6.51 12.73 -15.53
C THR A 147 5.63 13.70 -16.32
N LEU A 148 4.31 13.48 -16.31
CA LEU A 148 3.36 14.38 -16.97
C LEU A 148 3.41 15.79 -16.36
N ARG A 149 3.45 15.88 -15.03
CA ARG A 149 3.58 17.16 -14.33
C ARG A 149 4.92 17.86 -14.64
N ALA A 150 6.01 17.12 -14.61
CA ALA A 150 7.33 17.64 -14.96
C ALA A 150 7.40 18.13 -16.42
N ALA A 151 6.60 17.54 -17.32
CA ALA A 151 6.46 17.97 -18.71
C ALA A 151 5.47 19.15 -18.90
N GLY A 152 4.89 19.70 -17.83
CA GLY A 152 4.00 20.87 -17.87
C GLY A 152 2.52 20.56 -18.08
N PHE A 153 2.12 19.28 -18.07
CA PHE A 153 0.70 18.91 -18.06
C PHE A 153 0.10 19.07 -16.66
N GLN A 154 -1.16 19.49 -16.59
CA GLN A 154 -1.94 19.32 -15.37
C GLN A 154 -2.39 17.87 -15.26
N SER A 155 -2.11 17.21 -14.14
CA SER A 155 -2.64 15.87 -13.87
C SER A 155 -3.23 15.84 -12.46
N PRO A 156 -4.57 15.97 -12.30
CA PRO A 156 -5.19 16.13 -10.99
C PRO A 156 -5.01 14.96 -10.03
N GLY A 157 -4.89 13.75 -10.57
CA GLY A 157 -4.72 12.53 -9.78
C GLY A 157 -4.80 11.26 -10.61
N ILE A 158 -4.77 10.13 -9.91
CA ILE A 158 -4.93 8.79 -10.47
C ILE A 158 -6.23 8.21 -9.92
N GLU A 159 -7.13 7.84 -10.81
CA GLU A 159 -8.45 7.31 -10.51
C GLU A 159 -8.48 5.80 -10.79
N VAL A 160 -9.04 5.03 -9.85
CA VAL A 160 -9.20 3.58 -10.00
C VAL A 160 -10.57 3.30 -10.59
N ILE A 161 -10.62 2.80 -11.82
CA ILE A 161 -11.85 2.42 -12.53
C ILE A 161 -11.80 0.92 -12.86
N SER A 162 -12.42 0.12 -12.01
CA SER A 162 -12.54 -1.32 -12.24
C SER A 162 -13.46 -1.65 -13.42
N GLY A 163 -13.10 -2.69 -14.18
CA GLY A 163 -13.94 -3.29 -15.22
C GLY A 163 -14.08 -2.51 -16.53
N ARG A 164 -13.48 -1.32 -16.66
CA ARG A 164 -13.51 -0.50 -17.89
C ARG A 164 -12.14 -0.24 -18.50
N SER A 165 -11.08 -0.75 -17.89
CA SER A 165 -9.72 -0.61 -18.42
C SER A 165 -9.56 -1.36 -19.75
N PRO A 166 -8.93 -0.73 -20.75
CA PRO A 166 -8.67 -1.33 -22.05
C PRO A 166 -7.68 -2.52 -21.94
N ALA A 167 -7.57 -3.31 -23.02
CA ALA A 167 -6.59 -4.39 -23.09
C ALA A 167 -5.15 -3.88 -23.34
N GLU A 168 -5.02 -2.71 -23.95
CA GLU A 168 -3.77 -2.03 -24.26
C GLU A 168 -3.80 -0.63 -23.64
N PRO A 169 -2.66 -0.01 -23.32
CA PRO A 169 -2.66 1.37 -22.87
C PRO A 169 -3.29 2.29 -23.93
N GLU A 170 -4.10 3.26 -23.50
CA GLU A 170 -4.76 4.20 -24.42
C GLU A 170 -4.57 5.64 -23.97
N VAL A 171 -4.38 6.54 -24.94
CA VAL A 171 -4.52 7.99 -24.76
C VAL A 171 -5.76 8.44 -25.51
N ARG A 172 -6.76 8.89 -24.77
CA ARG A 172 -8.03 9.36 -25.30
C ARG A 172 -8.06 10.88 -25.28
N TYR A 173 -8.35 11.49 -26.43
CA TYR A 173 -8.55 12.93 -26.54
C TYR A 173 -9.97 13.24 -27.04
N PHE A 174 -10.46 14.43 -26.74
CA PHE A 174 -11.86 14.82 -27.01
C PHE A 174 -12.01 15.84 -28.14
N ASN A 175 -10.94 16.59 -28.45
CA ASN A 175 -10.93 17.55 -29.56
C ASN A 175 -9.83 17.15 -30.56
N ASP A 176 -10.13 17.19 -31.86
CA ASP A 176 -9.16 16.79 -32.89
C ASP A 176 -7.87 17.63 -32.87
N ALA A 177 -7.96 18.88 -32.42
CA ALA A 177 -6.81 19.76 -32.22
C ALA A 177 -5.84 19.27 -31.13
N ASP A 178 -6.30 18.42 -30.20
CA ASP A 178 -5.52 17.89 -29.09
C ASP A 178 -4.73 16.62 -29.49
N LYS A 179 -4.88 16.13 -30.72
CA LYS A 179 -4.18 14.92 -31.17
C LYS A 179 -2.64 14.98 -31.00
N PRO A 180 -1.93 16.07 -31.37
CA PRO A 180 -0.48 16.15 -31.18
C PRO A 180 -0.06 16.09 -29.70
N LEU A 181 -0.89 16.68 -28.82
CA LEU A 181 -0.70 16.63 -27.37
C LEU A 181 -0.88 15.21 -26.84
N ALA A 182 -1.89 14.48 -27.32
CA ALA A 182 -2.12 13.09 -26.96
C ALA A 182 -0.97 12.18 -27.42
N GLU A 183 -0.38 12.44 -28.59
CA GLU A 183 0.81 11.74 -29.07
C GLU A 183 2.04 12.00 -28.17
N GLN A 184 2.20 13.22 -27.65
CA GLN A 184 3.23 13.54 -26.68
C GLN A 184 3.03 12.78 -25.36
N VAL A 185 1.79 12.70 -24.86
CA VAL A 185 1.45 11.91 -23.66
C VAL A 185 1.79 10.43 -23.87
N ALA A 186 1.46 9.86 -25.04
CA ALA A 186 1.82 8.49 -25.38
C ALA A 186 3.34 8.26 -25.41
N ALA A 187 4.10 9.23 -25.94
CA ALA A 187 5.56 9.16 -25.97
C ALA A 187 6.16 9.20 -24.55
N LEU A 188 5.61 10.00 -23.64
CA LEU A 188 6.02 10.01 -22.22
C LEU A 188 5.68 8.67 -21.55
N ALA A 189 4.48 8.13 -21.79
CA ALA A 189 4.07 6.83 -21.25
C ALA A 189 4.99 5.68 -21.72
N ALA A 190 5.45 5.71 -22.97
CA ALA A 190 6.37 4.71 -23.51
C ALA A 190 7.71 4.65 -22.75
N GLN A 191 8.17 5.77 -22.16
CA GLN A 191 9.38 5.81 -21.32
C GLN A 191 9.21 5.02 -20.01
N HIS A 192 7.96 4.79 -19.59
CA HIS A 192 7.59 4.02 -18.40
C HIS A 192 7.14 2.60 -18.71
N GLY A 193 7.53 2.05 -19.87
CA GLY A 193 7.21 0.67 -20.25
C GLY A 193 5.82 0.50 -20.89
N LEU A 194 5.02 1.56 -21.01
CA LEU A 194 3.68 1.54 -21.63
C LEU A 194 3.78 1.78 -23.14
N LYS A 195 4.64 0.99 -23.79
CA LYS A 195 4.84 1.04 -25.25
C LYS A 195 3.56 0.62 -25.97
N GLY A 196 3.33 1.19 -27.15
CA GLY A 196 2.15 0.88 -27.95
C GLY A 196 0.85 1.53 -27.46
N SER A 197 0.95 2.62 -26.69
CA SER A 197 -0.24 3.38 -26.28
C SER A 197 -1.05 3.83 -27.51
N VAL A 198 -2.32 3.39 -27.59
CA VAL A 198 -3.22 3.73 -28.70
C VAL A 198 -3.76 5.14 -28.51
N VAL A 199 -3.47 6.03 -29.45
CA VAL A 199 -3.96 7.42 -29.44
C VAL A 199 -5.24 7.50 -30.25
N LYS A 200 -6.38 7.80 -29.60
CA LYS A 200 -7.68 7.84 -30.28
C LYS A 200 -8.59 8.96 -29.78
N THR A 201 -9.43 9.46 -30.68
CA THR A 201 -10.50 10.40 -30.35
C THR A 201 -11.71 9.66 -29.78
N ILE A 202 -12.36 10.23 -28.77
CA ILE A 202 -13.64 9.73 -28.27
C ILE A 202 -14.74 10.65 -28.78
N ALA A 203 -15.45 10.18 -29.80
CA ALA A 203 -16.60 10.89 -30.35
C ALA A 203 -17.73 11.01 -29.31
N ASN A 204 -18.55 12.06 -29.45
CA ASN A 204 -19.75 12.33 -28.64
C ASN A 204 -19.49 12.72 -27.18
N TYR A 205 -18.26 13.12 -26.83
CA TYR A 205 -17.95 13.74 -25.54
C TYR A 205 -17.52 15.19 -25.75
N THR A 206 -18.09 16.10 -24.95
CA THR A 206 -17.68 17.51 -24.93
C THR A 206 -16.76 17.71 -23.73
N ALA A 207 -15.49 18.00 -24.00
CA ALA A 207 -14.51 18.38 -22.99
C ALA A 207 -13.80 19.67 -23.41
N PRO A 208 -13.38 20.52 -22.45
CA PRO A 208 -12.50 21.65 -22.71
C PRO A 208 -11.28 21.28 -23.58
N PRO A 209 -10.85 22.17 -24.49
CA PRO A 209 -9.61 21.99 -25.26
C PRO A 209 -8.41 21.70 -24.35
N GLY A 210 -7.54 20.79 -24.80
CA GLY A 210 -6.37 20.32 -24.06
C GLY A 210 -6.67 19.26 -22.99
N GLN A 211 -7.92 18.83 -22.81
CA GLN A 211 -8.27 17.74 -21.89
C GLN A 211 -8.10 16.37 -22.57
N MET A 212 -7.46 15.44 -21.87
CA MET A 212 -7.20 14.08 -22.32
C MET A 212 -7.28 13.09 -21.15
N GLU A 213 -7.39 11.81 -21.46
CA GLU A 213 -7.30 10.71 -20.51
C GLU A 213 -6.21 9.72 -20.91
N PHE A 214 -5.44 9.25 -19.93
CA PHE A 214 -4.55 8.12 -20.07
C PHE A 214 -5.14 6.91 -19.34
N TRP A 215 -5.36 5.81 -20.05
CA TRP A 215 -5.91 4.58 -19.50
C TRP A 215 -4.84 3.50 -19.44
N TYR A 216 -4.58 2.99 -18.24
CA TYR A 216 -3.75 1.80 -18.04
C TYR A 216 -4.48 0.55 -18.54
N PRO A 217 -3.74 -0.41 -19.11
CA PRO A 217 -4.32 -1.69 -19.47
C PRO A 217 -4.78 -2.44 -18.22
N ARG A 218 -5.76 -3.33 -18.40
CA ARG A 218 -6.18 -4.32 -17.40
C ARG A 218 -5.14 -5.40 -17.13
#